data_AF-A0A2W4W3X1-F1
#
_entry.id   AF-A0A2W4W3X1-F1
#
_cell.length_a   1.000
_cell.length_b   1.000
_cell.length_c   1.000
_cell.angle_alpha   90.00
_cell.angle_beta   90.00
_cell.angle_gamma   90.00
#
_symmetry.space_group_name_H-M   'P 1'
#
loop_
_entity.id
_entity.type
_entity.pdbx_description
1 polymer ?
#
loop_
_entity_poly.entity_id
_entity_poly.type
_entity_poly.pdbx_seq_one_letter_code
_entity_poly.pdbx_strand_id
1 'polypeptide(L)'
;MVEIQSGYSAYKECSSHCPYGATAVIVGNFLGAFDLLEWEVRDTFFRQRPAEASDQTIVVVTIDELDIQAAKDWPIPDGILAEA
;
A
#
# COMPACT_ATOMS: atom_id res chain seq x y z
N MET A 1 5.27 46.16 -4.91
CA MET A 1 6.13 45.60 -3.83
C MET A 1 5.40 45.43 -2.49
N VAL A 2 4.35 46.23 -2.19
CA VAL A 2 3.58 46.13 -0.93
C VAL A 2 2.64 44.91 -0.88
N GLU A 3 2.05 44.48 -2.01
CA GLU A 3 1.18 43.28 -2.04
C GLU A 3 1.89 41.98 -1.66
N ILE A 4 3.16 41.84 -2.08
CA ILE A 4 3.95 40.64 -1.79
C ILE A 4 4.23 40.52 -0.28
N GLN A 5 4.45 41.64 0.42
CA GLN A 5 4.65 41.65 1.88
C GLN A 5 3.36 41.38 2.66
N SER A 6 2.21 41.86 2.17
CA SER A 6 0.90 41.62 2.79
C SER A 6 0.50 40.13 2.69
N GLY A 7 0.64 39.53 1.51
CA GLY A 7 0.47 38.09 1.34
C GLY A 7 1.51 37.27 2.12
N TYR A 8 2.73 37.81 2.28
CA TYR A 8 3.79 37.15 3.04
C TYR A 8 3.48 37.07 4.56
N SER A 9 2.90 38.12 5.13
CA SER A 9 2.49 38.13 6.54
C SER A 9 1.31 37.19 6.80
N ALA A 10 0.33 37.19 5.90
CA ALA A 10 -0.86 36.34 6.01
C ALA A 10 -0.52 34.83 5.92
N TYR A 11 0.42 34.42 5.05
CA TYR A 11 0.82 33.01 5.01
C TYR A 11 1.63 32.62 6.26
N LYS A 12 2.44 33.53 6.84
CA LYS A 12 3.25 33.23 8.03
C LYS A 12 2.38 32.96 9.26
N GLU A 13 1.33 33.75 9.44
CA GLU A 13 0.35 33.56 10.52
C GLU A 13 -0.46 32.28 10.34
N CYS A 14 -0.87 31.96 9.11
CA CYS A 14 -1.56 30.70 8.79
C CYS A 14 -0.64 29.47 8.98
N SER A 15 0.61 29.54 8.54
CA SER A 15 1.61 28.47 8.72
C SER A 15 1.91 28.18 10.19
N SER A 16 1.89 29.19 11.06
CA SER A 16 2.12 29.01 12.51
C SER A 16 0.97 28.31 13.23
N HIS A 17 -0.27 28.37 12.71
CA HIS A 17 -1.44 27.71 13.29
C HIS A 17 -1.87 26.44 12.53
N CYS A 18 -1.32 26.20 11.34
CA CYS A 18 -1.53 24.99 10.57
C CYS A 18 -0.91 23.68 11.10
N PRO A 19 0.13 23.63 11.98
CA PRO A 19 0.75 22.36 12.29
C PRO A 19 -0.07 21.53 13.27
N TYR A 20 -1.04 22.14 13.98
CA TYR A 20 -1.85 21.43 14.98
C TYR A 20 -2.67 20.31 14.37
N GLY A 21 -3.25 20.54 13.19
CA GLY A 21 -4.02 19.51 12.48
C GLY A 21 -3.14 18.32 12.08
N ALA A 22 -2.01 18.60 11.42
CA ALA A 22 -1.07 17.55 11.00
C ALA A 22 -0.49 16.80 12.21
N THR A 23 -0.14 17.51 13.28
CA THR A 23 0.40 16.91 14.50
C THR A 23 -0.63 16.00 15.18
N ALA A 24 -1.89 16.42 15.27
CA ALA A 24 -2.95 15.61 15.84
C ALA A 24 -3.18 14.31 15.05
N VAL A 25 -3.15 14.38 13.72
CA VAL A 25 -3.28 13.19 12.86
C VAL A 25 -2.09 12.25 13.04
N ILE A 26 -0.86 12.77 13.06
CA ILE A 26 0.35 11.96 13.26
C ILE A 26 0.31 11.26 14.62
N VAL A 27 0.00 11.98 15.69
CA VAL A 27 -0.10 11.41 17.05
C VAL A 27 -1.23 10.37 17.12
N GLY A 28 -2.39 10.63 16.51
CA GLY A 28 -3.48 9.67 16.43
C GLY A 28 -3.09 8.39 15.70
N ASN A 29 -2.28 8.49 14.65
CA ASN A 29 -1.75 7.33 13.93
C ASN A 29 -0.76 6.52 14.79
N PHE A 30 0.16 7.17 15.52
CA PHE A 30 1.07 6.49 16.45
C PHE A 30 0.34 5.75 17.58
N LEU A 31 -0.84 6.24 17.99
CA LEU A 31 -1.68 5.61 19.02
C LEU A 31 -2.62 4.54 18.45
N GLY A 32 -2.62 4.30 17.13
CA GLY A 32 -3.50 3.33 16.46
C GLY A 32 -4.96 3.78 16.34
N ALA A 33 -5.27 5.07 16.53
CA ALA A 33 -6.63 5.60 16.47
C ALA A 33 -7.28 5.44 15.08
N PHE A 34 -6.46 5.27 14.04
CA PHE A 34 -6.89 5.10 12.65
C PHE A 34 -6.81 3.65 12.16
N ASP A 35 -6.35 2.69 12.96
CA ASP A 35 -6.11 1.31 12.52
C ASP A 35 -7.34 0.66 11.90
N LEU A 36 -8.52 0.82 12.52
CA LEU A 36 -9.79 0.29 12.01
C LEU A 36 -10.18 0.91 10.66
N LEU A 37 -9.96 2.22 10.51
CA LEU A 37 -10.23 2.93 9.25
C LEU A 37 -9.25 2.48 8.17
N GLU A 38 -7.97 2.30 8.52
CA GLU A 38 -6.98 1.78 7.58
C GLU A 38 -7.33 0.38 7.09
N TRP A 39 -7.85 -0.49 7.97
CA TRP A 39 -8.25 -1.84 7.61
C TRP A 39 -9.50 -1.87 6.73
N GLU A 40 -10.51 -1.07 7.07
CA GLU A 40 -11.75 -0.95 6.32
C GLU A 40 -11.52 -0.36 4.93
N VAL A 41 -10.69 0.68 4.83
CA VAL A 41 -10.26 1.25 3.56
C VAL A 41 -9.54 0.19 2.74
N ARG A 42 -8.56 -0.52 3.32
CA ARG A 42 -7.79 -1.56 2.61
C ARG A 42 -8.68 -2.69 2.09
N ASP A 43 -9.61 -3.19 2.90
CA ASP A 43 -10.58 -4.22 2.50
C ASP A 43 -11.47 -3.73 1.35
N THR A 44 -11.95 -2.49 1.46
CA THR A 44 -12.75 -1.85 0.40
C THR A 44 -11.97 -1.74 -0.90
N PHE A 45 -10.69 -1.37 -0.85
CA PHE A 45 -9.84 -1.32 -2.05
C PHE A 45 -9.65 -2.70 -2.69
N PHE A 46 -9.55 -3.77 -1.91
CA PHE A 46 -9.49 -5.14 -2.45
C PHE A 46 -10.81 -5.55 -3.09
N ARG A 47 -11.95 -5.19 -2.50
CA ARG A 47 -13.28 -5.46 -3.08
C ARG A 47 -13.55 -4.66 -4.36
N GLN A 48 -13.01 -3.45 -4.45
CA GLN A 48 -13.15 -2.58 -5.61
C GLN A 48 -12.21 -2.96 -6.77
N ARG A 49 -11.33 -3.95 -6.58
CA ARG A 49 -10.56 -4.49 -7.71
C ARG A 49 -11.55 -4.97 -8.78
N PRO A 50 -11.41 -4.49 -10.03
CA PRO A 50 -12.15 -5.08 -11.14
C PRO A 50 -11.92 -6.59 -11.10
N ALA A 51 -12.99 -7.36 -11.30
CA ALA A 51 -12.83 -8.80 -11.47
C ALA A 51 -11.84 -9.00 -12.63
N GLU A 52 -10.66 -9.54 -12.31
CA GLU A 52 -9.71 -9.97 -13.33
C GLU A 52 -10.49 -10.89 -14.27
N ALA A 53 -10.40 -10.65 -15.58
CA ALA A 53 -10.97 -11.61 -16.52
C ALA A 53 -10.34 -12.96 -16.18
N SER A 54 -11.15 -13.99 -15.92
CA SER A 54 -10.60 -15.33 -15.69
C SER A 54 -9.86 -15.70 -16.97
N ASP A 55 -8.53 -15.60 -16.95
CA ASP A 55 -7.74 -16.12 -18.03
C ASP A 55 -8.09 -17.61 -18.11
N GLN A 56 -8.53 -18.07 -19.27
CA GLN A 56 -8.87 -19.48 -19.45
C GLN A 56 -7.61 -20.36 -19.42
N THR A 57 -6.43 -19.73 -19.32
CA THR A 57 -5.11 -20.31 -19.23
C THR A 57 -4.54 -20.23 -17.81
N ILE A 58 -5.36 -20.44 -16.78
CA ILE A 58 -4.82 -20.66 -15.43
C ILE A 58 -4.09 -22.01 -15.45
N VAL A 59 -2.75 -21.96 -15.50
CA VAL A 59 -1.89 -23.13 -15.34
C VAL A 59 -1.80 -23.42 -13.85
N VAL A 60 -2.48 -24.48 -13.41
CA VAL A 60 -2.34 -25.00 -12.04
C VAL A 60 -1.10 -25.88 -12.01
N VAL A 61 0.02 -25.33 -11.57
CA VAL A 61 1.25 -26.09 -11.34
C VAL A 61 1.13 -26.76 -9.97
N THR A 62 0.93 -28.08 -9.97
CA THR A 62 1.00 -28.87 -8.75
C THR A 62 2.46 -29.22 -8.48
N ILE A 63 3.00 -28.74 -7.36
CA ILE A 63 4.35 -29.11 -6.90
C ILE A 63 4.18 -30.31 -5.96
N ASP A 64 4.74 -31.45 -6.34
CA ASP A 64 4.77 -32.66 -5.51
C ASP A 64 6.11 -32.83 -4.77
N GLU A 65 6.19 -33.87 -3.93
CA GLU A 65 7.41 -34.14 -3.14
C GLU A 65 8.60 -34.51 -4.04
N LEU A 66 8.38 -35.16 -5.19
CA LEU A 66 9.45 -35.50 -6.12
C LEU A 66 10.01 -34.24 -6.79
N ASP A 67 9.16 -33.26 -7.08
CA ASP A 67 9.57 -31.96 -7.64
C ASP A 67 10.49 -31.19 -6.69
N ILE A 68 10.18 -31.20 -5.38
CA ILE A 68 11.01 -30.55 -4.34
C ILE A 68 12.37 -31.25 -4.24
N GLN A 69 12.38 -32.59 -4.23
CA GLN A 69 13.63 -33.37 -4.16
C GLN A 69 14.47 -33.20 -5.43
N ALA A 70 13.82 -33.03 -6.59
CA ALA A 70 14.49 -32.77 -7.86
C ALA A 70 15.07 -31.35 -7.93
N ALA A 71 14.39 -30.36 -7.34
CA ALA A 71 14.86 -28.97 -7.29
C ALA A 71 16.15 -28.82 -6.45
N LYS A 72 16.36 -29.69 -5.44
CA LYS A 72 17.55 -29.78 -4.56
C LYS A 72 17.91 -28.53 -3.76
N ASP A 73 17.34 -27.38 -4.09
CA ASP A 73 17.57 -26.10 -3.46
C ASP A 73 16.22 -25.39 -3.23
N TRP A 74 16.11 -24.73 -2.09
CA TRP A 74 14.89 -24.04 -1.68
C TRP A 74 15.21 -22.58 -1.38
N PRO A 75 14.46 -21.60 -1.93
CA PRO A 75 13.22 -21.72 -2.72
C PRO A 75 13.43 -22.06 -4.21
N ILE A 76 12.46 -22.76 -4.81
CA ILE A 76 12.47 -23.12 -6.25
C ILE A 76 12.37 -21.83 -7.08
N PRO A 77 13.26 -21.61 -8.07
CA PRO A 77 13.22 -20.40 -8.89
C PRO A 77 11.99 -20.38 -9.82
N ASP A 78 11.27 -19.25 -9.85
CA ASP A 78 10.04 -19.05 -10.63
C ASP A 78 10.19 -19.36 -12.13
N GLY A 79 11.39 -19.20 -12.70
CA GLY A 79 11.64 -19.54 -14.11
C GLY A 79 11.34 -21.02 -14.41
N ILE A 80 11.71 -21.92 -13.50
CA ILE A 80 11.44 -23.36 -13.64
C ILE A 80 9.95 -23.66 -13.50
N LEU A 81 9.24 -22.91 -12.65
CA LEU A 81 7.78 -23.06 -12.48
C LEU A 81 6.99 -22.53 -13.67
N ALA A 82 7.53 -21.58 -14.43
CA ALA A 82 6.88 -20.95 -15.58
C ALA A 82 7.05 -21.74 -16.90
N GLU A 83 7.98 -22.69 -16.96
CA GLU A 83 8.22 -23.57 -18.12
C GLU A 83 7.40 -24.88 -18.07
N ALA A 84 6.66 -25.12 -16.98
CA ALA A 84 5.88 -26.34 -16.73
C ALA A 84 4.51 -26.35 -17.44
#